data_AF-I0JSU1-F1
#
_entry.id   AF-I0JSU1-F1
#
_cell.length_a   1.000
_cell.length_b   1.000
_cell.length_c   1.000
_cell.angle_alpha   90.00
_cell.angle_beta   90.00
_cell.angle_gamma   90.00
#
_symmetry.space_group_name_H-M   'P 1'
#
loop_
_entity.id
_entity.type
_entity.pdbx_description
1 polymer ?
#
loop_
_entity_poly.entity_id
_entity_poly.type
_entity_poly.pdbx_seq_one_letter_code
_entity_poly.pdbx_strand_id
1 'polypeptide(L)'
;MNHPPQKFLIPRNFQDFEEVAESIIELMDQSTNLDTLFFTSDDGETCKVIQVASQKEPLVSKGETFPLDGTLCKRSLDHGKKAYIISDLTKEEKGQAILGKRPLEKGSFIAVPIFYKDGSNYGTICGLHSEPTYFSRESIELFETMASLLTYVLELERAKEQINQLSAPLVPITESVAILPVIGEISEERADMIIQMTLQKSQEWELDDLVIDLSGISDIDETVGASLLKIVNILKLIGVTPVITGMQPDLAVKAVDIRDELKEVDSQPNLGSALKKLGFSLKRNE
;
A
#
# COMPACT_ATOMS: atom_id res chain seq x y z
N MET A 1 30.81 -13.03 35.80
CA MET A 1 30.71 -12.91 34.33
C MET A 1 29.63 -11.88 34.05
N ASN A 2 30.03 -10.67 33.64
CA ASN A 2 29.09 -9.60 33.30
C ASN A 2 28.58 -9.83 31.89
N HIS A 3 27.36 -10.36 31.74
CA HIS A 3 26.64 -10.23 30.49
C HIS A 3 26.24 -8.75 30.32
N PRO A 4 26.49 -8.13 29.15
CA PRO A 4 25.99 -6.79 28.88
C PRO A 4 24.44 -6.83 28.91
N PRO A 5 23.78 -5.75 29.34
CA PRO A 5 22.32 -5.71 29.34
C PRO A 5 21.80 -5.90 27.92
N GLN A 6 20.88 -6.86 27.73
CA GLN A 6 20.13 -6.99 26.48
C GLN A 6 19.40 -5.66 26.24
N LYS A 7 19.78 -4.92 25.20
CA LYS A 7 19.01 -3.78 24.74
C LYS A 7 17.63 -4.31 24.32
N PHE A 8 16.59 -3.90 25.04
CA PHE A 8 15.22 -4.09 24.57
C PHE A 8 15.11 -3.40 23.21
N LEU A 9 14.97 -4.19 22.14
CA LEU A 9 14.71 -3.67 20.81
C LEU A 9 13.31 -3.03 20.85
N ILE A 10 13.23 -1.75 20.50
CA ILE A 10 11.95 -1.08 20.28
C ILE A 10 11.27 -1.81 19.11
N PRO A 11 9.98 -2.19 19.21
CA PRO A 11 9.27 -2.80 18.09
C PRO A 11 9.36 -1.90 16.85
N ARG A 12 9.78 -2.44 15.70
CA ARG A 12 9.70 -1.70 14.43
C ARG A 12 8.22 -1.47 14.11
N ASN A 13 7.87 -0.23 13.78
CA ASN A 13 6.56 0.10 13.21
C ASN A 13 6.73 0.12 11.69
N PHE A 14 5.99 -0.71 10.97
CA PHE A 14 6.09 -0.83 9.52
C PHE A 14 5.05 0.06 8.83
N GLN A 15 5.45 0.81 7.81
CA GLN A 15 4.57 1.73 7.09
C GLN A 15 3.89 1.08 5.87
N ASP A 16 4.62 0.20 5.18
CA ASP A 16 4.20 -0.43 3.94
C ASP A 16 4.67 -1.89 3.84
N PHE A 17 4.24 -2.58 2.79
CA PHE A 17 4.67 -3.95 2.53
C PHE A 17 6.18 -4.08 2.27
N GLU A 18 6.83 -3.12 1.63
CA GLU A 18 8.26 -3.21 1.30
C GLU A 18 9.12 -3.26 2.57
N GLU A 19 8.81 -2.45 3.59
CA GLU A 19 9.50 -2.47 4.89
C GLU A 19 9.33 -3.81 5.62
N VAL A 20 8.14 -4.40 5.54
CA VAL A 20 7.88 -5.74 6.13
C VAL A 20 8.67 -6.80 5.37
N ALA A 21 8.64 -6.77 4.04
CA ALA A 21 9.36 -7.71 3.19
C ALA A 21 10.87 -7.64 3.44
N GLU A 22 11.44 -6.44 3.59
CA GLU A 22 12.81 -6.22 4.02
C GLU A 22 13.12 -6.90 5.35
N SER A 23 12.33 -6.62 6.38
CA SER A 23 12.55 -7.18 7.72
C SER A 23 12.43 -8.71 7.75
N ILE A 24 11.51 -9.29 6.96
CA ILE A 24 11.36 -10.74 6.83
C ILE A 24 12.57 -11.37 6.13
N ILE A 25 13.02 -10.76 5.02
CA ILE A 25 14.17 -11.26 4.26
C ILE A 25 15.46 -11.16 5.10
N GLU A 26 15.65 -10.07 5.85
CA GLU A 26 16.76 -9.93 6.82
C GLU A 26 16.73 -11.03 7.90
N LEU A 27 15.54 -11.29 8.48
CA LEU A 27 15.39 -12.32 9.52
C LEU A 27 15.69 -13.72 8.97
N MET A 28 15.23 -14.00 7.74
CA MET A 28 15.51 -15.27 7.07
C MET A 28 17.00 -15.42 6.73
N ASP A 29 17.69 -14.34 6.36
CA ASP A 29 19.14 -14.37 6.08
C ASP A 29 19.95 -14.73 7.33
N GLN A 30 19.51 -14.24 8.50
CA GLN A 30 20.13 -14.58 9.78
C GLN A 30 19.78 -15.99 10.28
N SER A 31 18.66 -16.54 9.82
CA SER A 31 18.11 -17.82 10.31
C SER A 31 18.38 -18.99 9.36
N THR A 32 18.80 -18.72 8.13
CA THR A 32 19.12 -19.72 7.11
C THR A 32 20.60 -19.65 6.75
N ASN A 33 21.12 -20.71 6.13
CA ASN A 33 22.51 -20.77 5.66
C ASN A 33 22.59 -20.61 4.13
N LEU A 34 21.72 -19.77 3.56
CA LEU A 34 21.63 -19.52 2.13
C LEU A 34 22.53 -18.35 1.73
N ASP A 35 23.03 -18.38 0.49
CA ASP A 35 23.92 -17.31 0.01
C ASP A 35 23.15 -16.06 -0.38
N THR A 36 21.95 -16.22 -0.93
CA THR A 36 21.11 -15.10 -1.33
C THR A 36 19.65 -15.43 -1.08
N LEU A 37 18.97 -14.56 -0.35
CA LEU A 37 17.52 -14.55 -0.19
C LEU A 37 16.95 -13.33 -0.89
N PHE A 38 15.80 -13.49 -1.51
CA PHE A 38 15.19 -12.38 -2.21
C PHE A 38 13.69 -12.59 -2.36
N PHE A 39 12.99 -11.48 -2.51
CA PHE A 39 11.57 -11.45 -2.82
C PHE A 39 11.39 -10.81 -4.20
N THR A 40 10.63 -11.47 -5.08
CA THR A 40 10.29 -10.95 -6.40
C THR A 40 8.79 -10.72 -6.53
N SER A 41 8.37 -9.57 -7.05
CA SER A 41 7.01 -9.39 -7.56
C SER A 41 6.92 -9.87 -9.00
N ASP A 42 5.73 -10.23 -9.44
CA ASP A 42 5.44 -10.68 -10.80
C ASP A 42 4.17 -10.02 -11.34
N ASP A 43 4.21 -9.54 -12.58
CA ASP A 43 3.06 -8.93 -13.28
C ASP A 43 2.45 -9.84 -14.36
N GLY A 44 2.88 -11.11 -14.41
CA GLY A 44 2.48 -12.09 -15.41
C GLY A 44 3.37 -12.12 -16.65
N GLU A 45 4.19 -11.09 -16.90
CA GLU A 45 5.15 -11.05 -18.00
C GLU A 45 6.59 -10.96 -17.50
N THR A 46 6.81 -10.24 -16.41
CA THR A 46 8.12 -9.94 -15.84
C THR A 46 8.15 -10.15 -14.33
N CYS A 47 9.31 -10.63 -13.86
CA CYS A 47 9.65 -10.66 -12.45
C CYS A 47 10.55 -9.47 -12.12
N LYS A 48 10.22 -8.76 -11.03
CA LYS A 48 11.05 -7.68 -10.48
C LYS A 48 11.52 -8.06 -9.09
N VAL A 49 12.82 -7.93 -8.83
CA VAL A 49 13.41 -8.15 -7.51
C VAL A 49 13.10 -6.96 -6.62
N ILE A 50 12.24 -7.16 -5.62
CA ILE A 50 11.81 -6.12 -4.69
C ILE A 50 12.79 -6.00 -3.53
N GLN A 51 13.28 -7.14 -3.01
CA GLN A 51 14.22 -7.16 -1.90
C GLN A 51 15.26 -8.25 -2.06
N VAL A 52 16.47 -8.01 -1.56
CA VAL A 52 17.57 -8.97 -1.53
C VAL A 52 18.30 -8.87 -0.19
N ALA A 53 18.57 -9.99 0.46
CA ALA A 53 19.58 -10.12 1.51
C ALA A 53 20.61 -11.18 1.11
N SER A 54 21.86 -10.91 1.44
CA SER A 54 22.98 -11.78 1.10
C SER A 54 24.16 -11.44 2.01
N GLN A 55 24.79 -12.46 2.58
CA GLN A 55 26.04 -12.31 3.33
C GLN A 55 27.28 -12.25 2.42
N LYS A 56 27.11 -12.58 1.13
CA LYS A 56 28.15 -12.55 0.08
C LYS A 56 27.74 -11.59 -1.05
N GLU A 57 28.48 -11.59 -2.15
CA GLU A 57 28.03 -10.89 -3.37
C GLU A 57 26.70 -11.50 -3.83
N PRO A 58 25.61 -10.70 -3.90
CA PRO A 58 24.29 -11.22 -4.18
C PRO A 58 24.18 -11.69 -5.64
N LEU A 59 23.47 -12.80 -5.84
CA LEU A 59 23.26 -13.37 -7.18
C LEU A 59 22.29 -12.52 -8.04
N VAL A 60 21.46 -11.70 -7.40
CA VAL A 60 20.49 -10.76 -8.00
C VAL A 60 20.59 -9.40 -7.34
N SER A 61 20.16 -8.34 -8.04
CA SER A 61 20.16 -6.98 -7.48
C SER A 61 18.75 -6.47 -7.20
N LYS A 62 18.58 -5.69 -6.12
CA LYS A 62 17.31 -4.97 -5.86
C LYS A 62 16.97 -4.07 -7.05
N GLY A 63 15.73 -4.14 -7.53
CA GLY A 63 15.22 -3.44 -8.70
C GLY A 63 15.52 -4.15 -10.04
N GLU A 64 16.30 -5.23 -10.07
CA GLU A 64 16.53 -6.01 -11.28
C GLU A 64 15.20 -6.57 -11.80
N THR A 65 14.97 -6.47 -13.11
CA THR A 65 13.75 -6.96 -13.77
C THR A 65 14.13 -7.89 -14.92
N PHE A 66 13.38 -8.97 -15.07
CA PHE A 66 13.63 -10.00 -16.09
C PHE A 66 12.34 -10.68 -16.54
N PRO A 67 12.30 -11.27 -17.76
CA PRO A 67 11.13 -12.00 -18.23
C PRO A 67 10.75 -13.12 -17.27
N LEU A 68 9.46 -13.30 -17.00
CA LEU A 68 8.97 -14.42 -16.17
C LEU A 68 9.22 -15.75 -16.90
N ASP A 69 8.91 -15.81 -18.19
CA ASP A 69 9.02 -17.02 -18.99
C ASP A 69 10.44 -17.59 -19.01
N GLY A 70 10.54 -18.90 -18.76
CA GLY A 70 11.81 -19.63 -18.74
C GLY A 70 12.63 -19.49 -17.44
N THR A 71 12.11 -18.78 -16.43
CA THR A 71 12.80 -18.61 -15.14
C THR A 71 12.43 -19.67 -14.11
N LEU A 72 13.24 -19.77 -13.04
CA LEU A 72 12.90 -20.55 -11.85
C LEU A 72 11.65 -20.02 -11.13
N CYS A 73 11.37 -18.71 -11.20
CA CYS A 73 10.16 -18.11 -10.65
C CYS A 73 8.90 -18.70 -11.33
N LYS A 74 8.88 -18.75 -12.67
CA LYS A 74 7.77 -19.34 -13.41
C LYS A 74 7.53 -20.81 -13.07
N ARG A 75 8.61 -21.59 -12.92
CA ARG A 75 8.50 -23.01 -12.50
C ARG A 75 7.88 -23.16 -11.13
N SER A 76 8.25 -22.29 -10.19
CA SER A 76 7.66 -22.25 -8.86
C SER A 76 6.15 -21.99 -8.92
N LEU A 77 5.73 -21.02 -9.75
CA LEU A 77 4.31 -20.72 -9.96
C LEU A 77 3.55 -21.91 -10.59
N ASP A 78 4.14 -22.53 -11.61
CA ASP A 78 3.54 -23.68 -12.29
C ASP A 78 3.48 -24.93 -11.40
N HIS A 79 4.36 -25.03 -10.38
CA HIS A 79 4.31 -26.07 -9.36
C HIS A 79 3.11 -25.92 -8.41
N GLY A 80 2.56 -24.70 -8.30
CA GLY A 80 1.38 -24.38 -7.50
C GLY A 80 1.73 -23.77 -6.14
N LYS A 81 0.86 -23.94 -5.13
CA LYS A 81 0.95 -23.20 -3.85
C LYS A 81 1.99 -23.70 -2.86
N LYS A 82 2.71 -24.77 -3.18
CA LYS A 82 3.68 -25.40 -2.25
C LYS A 82 5.08 -24.90 -2.54
N ALA A 83 5.98 -25.06 -1.58
CA ALA A 83 7.40 -24.81 -1.80
C ALA A 83 7.93 -25.61 -2.99
N TYR A 84 8.50 -24.90 -3.97
CA TYR A 84 9.25 -25.47 -5.09
C TYR A 84 10.72 -25.53 -4.72
N ILE A 85 11.32 -26.72 -4.80
CA ILE A 85 12.66 -26.98 -4.26
C ILE A 85 13.49 -27.72 -5.31
N ILE A 86 14.69 -27.22 -5.56
CA ILE A 86 15.73 -27.89 -6.34
C ILE A 86 16.98 -27.99 -5.47
N SER A 87 17.30 -29.19 -4.99
CA SER A 87 18.49 -29.41 -4.14
C SER A 87 19.81 -29.41 -4.91
N ASP A 88 19.76 -29.57 -6.23
CA ASP A 88 20.94 -29.63 -7.09
C ASP A 88 20.59 -29.15 -8.51
N LEU A 89 20.91 -27.89 -8.80
CA LEU A 89 20.64 -27.24 -10.08
C LEU A 89 21.40 -27.87 -11.25
N THR A 90 22.47 -28.64 -10.98
CA THR A 90 23.22 -29.33 -12.06
C THR A 90 22.42 -30.45 -12.72
N LYS A 91 21.36 -30.91 -12.06
CA LYS A 91 20.46 -31.97 -12.55
C LYS A 91 19.31 -31.43 -13.40
N GLU A 92 19.11 -30.12 -13.41
CA GLU A 92 18.15 -29.48 -14.29
C GLU A 92 18.67 -29.49 -15.73
N GLU A 93 17.79 -29.45 -16.73
CA GLU A 93 18.25 -29.39 -18.12
C GLU A 93 19.08 -28.10 -18.34
N LYS A 94 20.18 -28.22 -19.09
CA LYS A 94 21.12 -27.10 -19.31
C LYS A 94 20.39 -25.88 -19.89
N GLY A 95 20.61 -24.71 -19.27
CA GLY A 95 20.01 -23.44 -19.69
C GLY A 95 18.62 -23.18 -19.11
N GLN A 96 18.13 -24.02 -18.19
CA GLN A 96 16.79 -23.87 -17.60
C GLN A 96 16.76 -23.26 -16.20
N ALA A 97 17.88 -23.27 -15.49
CA ALA A 97 18.03 -22.59 -14.21
C ALA A 97 18.45 -21.14 -14.45
N ILE A 98 17.52 -20.31 -14.94
CA ILE A 98 17.77 -18.89 -15.17
C ILE A 98 17.18 -18.08 -14.02
N LEU A 99 18.00 -17.19 -13.48
CA LEU A 99 17.58 -16.14 -12.57
C LEU A 99 18.08 -14.80 -13.10
N GLY A 100 17.17 -13.90 -13.43
CA GLY A 100 17.56 -12.68 -14.13
C GLY A 100 18.13 -12.98 -15.50
N LYS A 101 19.30 -12.40 -15.76
CA LYS A 101 20.09 -12.67 -16.97
C LYS A 101 21.17 -13.74 -16.76
N ARG A 102 21.19 -14.38 -15.58
CA ARG A 102 22.29 -15.25 -15.15
C ARG A 102 21.85 -16.72 -15.20
N PRO A 103 22.47 -17.55 -16.06
CA PRO A 103 22.32 -18.98 -15.94
C PRO A 103 23.04 -19.46 -14.66
N LEU A 104 22.34 -20.25 -13.86
CA LEU A 104 22.90 -20.89 -12.67
C LEU A 104 23.42 -22.27 -13.07
N GLU A 105 24.74 -22.44 -13.06
CA GLU A 105 25.38 -23.70 -13.49
C GLU A 105 25.44 -24.77 -12.38
N LYS A 106 25.30 -24.34 -11.12
CA LYS A 106 25.32 -25.19 -9.92
C LYS A 106 24.56 -24.50 -8.79
N GLY A 107 24.29 -25.26 -7.72
CA GLY A 107 23.70 -24.73 -6.50
C GLY A 107 22.40 -25.42 -6.13
N SER A 108 21.62 -24.76 -5.29
CA SER A 108 20.27 -25.18 -4.92
C SER A 108 19.34 -23.97 -4.81
N PHE A 109 18.05 -24.22 -4.94
CA PHE A 109 17.00 -23.21 -4.99
C PHE A 109 15.79 -23.66 -4.19
N ILE A 110 15.19 -22.72 -3.46
CA ILE A 110 13.86 -22.85 -2.87
C ILE A 110 13.06 -21.62 -3.26
N ALA A 111 11.79 -21.81 -3.61
CA ALA A 111 10.84 -20.73 -3.79
C ALA A 111 9.49 -21.09 -3.22
N VAL A 112 8.84 -20.12 -2.59
CA VAL A 112 7.44 -20.23 -2.16
C VAL A 112 6.66 -19.10 -2.81
N PRO A 113 5.66 -19.42 -3.65
CA PRO A 113 4.76 -18.42 -4.21
C PRO A 113 3.91 -17.73 -3.14
N ILE A 114 3.66 -16.44 -3.37
CA ILE A 114 2.83 -15.58 -2.54
C ILE A 114 1.62 -15.19 -3.38
N PHE A 115 0.45 -15.65 -2.96
CA PHE A 115 -0.81 -15.44 -3.65
C PHE A 115 -1.73 -14.54 -2.84
N TYR A 116 -2.46 -13.67 -3.53
CA TYR A 116 -3.64 -13.02 -2.96
C TYR A 116 -4.74 -14.05 -2.66
N LYS A 117 -5.73 -13.65 -1.85
CA LYS A 117 -6.90 -14.49 -1.53
C LYS A 117 -7.76 -14.81 -2.75
N ASP A 118 -7.78 -13.92 -3.75
CA ASP A 118 -8.45 -14.16 -5.03
C ASP A 118 -7.73 -15.19 -5.92
N GLY A 119 -6.55 -15.65 -5.50
CA GLY A 119 -5.75 -16.66 -6.19
C GLY A 119 -4.78 -16.10 -7.21
N SER A 120 -4.79 -14.78 -7.46
CA SER A 120 -3.76 -14.14 -8.27
C SER A 120 -2.40 -14.17 -7.57
N ASN A 121 -1.34 -14.33 -8.36
CA ASN A 121 0.02 -14.35 -7.84
C ASN A 121 0.50 -12.91 -7.63
N TYR A 122 1.13 -12.65 -6.49
CA TYR A 122 1.86 -11.40 -6.28
C TYR A 122 3.34 -11.56 -6.61
N GLY A 123 3.92 -12.71 -6.27
CA GLY A 123 5.36 -12.89 -6.31
C GLY A 123 5.86 -14.18 -5.69
N THR A 124 7.17 -14.27 -5.49
CA THR A 124 7.82 -15.44 -4.87
C THR A 124 8.86 -14.98 -3.86
N ILE A 125 8.87 -15.63 -2.69
CA ILE A 125 10.02 -15.57 -1.78
C ILE A 125 10.99 -16.69 -2.16
N CYS A 126 12.25 -16.35 -2.35
CA CYS A 126 13.25 -17.23 -2.94
C CYS A 126 14.52 -17.27 -2.11
N GLY A 127 15.17 -18.43 -2.15
CA GLY A 127 16.45 -18.67 -1.53
C GLY A 127 17.37 -19.45 -2.46
N LEU A 128 18.63 -19.05 -2.50
CA LEU A 128 19.67 -19.65 -3.31
C LEU A 128 20.88 -19.99 -2.46
N HIS A 129 21.48 -21.11 -2.80
CA HIS A 129 22.81 -21.47 -2.35
C HIS A 129 23.68 -21.82 -3.56
N SER A 130 24.92 -21.38 -3.56
CA SER A 130 25.87 -21.60 -4.66
C SER A 130 26.35 -23.05 -4.77
N GLU A 131 26.10 -23.86 -3.74
CA GLU A 131 26.38 -25.29 -3.72
C GLU A 131 25.08 -26.12 -3.59
N PRO A 132 25.06 -27.36 -4.12
CA PRO A 132 23.95 -28.28 -3.88
C PRO A 132 23.75 -28.51 -2.38
N THR A 133 22.51 -28.37 -1.91
CA THR A 133 22.15 -28.64 -0.52
C THR A 133 20.70 -29.13 -0.41
N TYR A 134 20.42 -29.83 0.68
CA TYR A 134 19.07 -30.22 1.05
C TYR A 134 18.47 -29.16 1.97
N PHE A 135 17.22 -28.80 1.72
CA PHE A 135 16.46 -27.93 2.60
C PHE A 135 15.82 -28.77 3.70
N SER A 136 16.11 -28.44 4.96
CA SER A 136 15.48 -29.13 6.09
C SER A 136 14.00 -28.80 6.15
N ARG A 137 13.23 -29.64 6.86
CA ARG A 137 11.79 -29.40 7.06
C ARG A 137 11.54 -28.06 7.75
N GLU A 138 12.36 -27.70 8.72
CA GLU A 138 12.28 -26.43 9.46
C GLU A 138 12.54 -25.24 8.53
N SER A 139 13.47 -25.38 7.59
CA SER A 139 13.76 -24.35 6.59
C SER A 139 12.56 -24.18 5.64
N ILE A 140 11.96 -25.27 5.17
CA ILE A 140 10.79 -25.22 4.30
C ILE A 140 9.60 -24.58 5.03
N GLU A 141 9.33 -25.01 6.27
CA GLU A 141 8.27 -24.46 7.12
C GLU A 141 8.50 -22.96 7.41
N LEU A 142 9.75 -22.52 7.58
CA LEU A 142 10.09 -21.10 7.71
C LEU A 142 9.68 -20.33 6.45
N PHE A 143 10.08 -20.78 5.27
CA PHE A 143 9.73 -20.13 4.01
C PHE A 143 8.21 -20.08 3.78
N GLU A 144 7.49 -21.18 4.04
CA GLU A 144 6.04 -21.24 3.89
C GLU A 144 5.32 -20.31 4.89
N THR A 145 5.81 -20.25 6.13
CA THR A 145 5.27 -19.34 7.15
C THR A 145 5.50 -17.88 6.78
N MET A 146 6.72 -17.53 6.34
CA MET A 146 7.05 -16.16 5.95
C MET A 146 6.26 -15.72 4.71
N ALA A 147 6.09 -16.60 3.72
CA ALA A 147 5.21 -16.33 2.57
C ALA A 147 3.75 -16.09 2.99
N SER A 148 3.26 -16.86 3.97
CA SER A 148 1.89 -16.69 4.52
C SER A 148 1.74 -15.37 5.28
N LEU A 149 2.77 -14.95 6.02
CA LEU A 149 2.79 -13.65 6.70
C LEU A 149 2.82 -12.50 5.71
N LEU A 150 3.67 -12.58 4.67
CA LEU A 150 3.70 -11.60 3.58
C LEU A 150 2.34 -11.48 2.88
N THR A 151 1.69 -12.62 2.60
CA THR A 151 0.32 -12.64 2.07
C THR A 151 -0.66 -11.87 2.97
N TYR A 152 -0.59 -12.09 4.28
CA TYR A 152 -1.47 -11.40 5.22
C TYR A 152 -1.24 -9.87 5.23
N VAL A 153 0.03 -9.43 5.18
CA VAL A 153 0.36 -8.00 5.11
C VAL A 153 -0.09 -7.37 3.81
N LEU A 154 0.13 -8.03 2.66
CA LEU A 154 -0.36 -7.57 1.35
C LEU A 154 -1.88 -7.38 1.35
N GLU A 155 -2.61 -8.31 1.94
CA GLU A 155 -4.07 -8.24 2.04
C GLU A 155 -4.52 -7.10 2.97
N LEU A 156 -3.77 -6.85 4.05
CA LEU A 156 -4.05 -5.73 4.94
C LEU A 156 -3.81 -4.39 4.26
N GLU A 157 -2.72 -4.26 3.51
CA GLU A 157 -2.39 -3.06 2.74
C GLU A 157 -3.43 -2.81 1.64
N ARG A 158 -3.78 -3.84 0.86
CA ARG A 158 -4.86 -3.76 -0.15
C ARG A 158 -6.20 -3.37 0.47
N ALA A 159 -6.53 -3.90 1.65
CA ALA A 159 -7.74 -3.52 2.37
C ALA A 159 -7.67 -2.06 2.87
N LYS A 160 -6.52 -1.62 3.38
CA LYS A 160 -6.29 -0.21 3.79
C LYS A 160 -6.46 0.73 2.60
N GLU A 161 -5.88 0.39 1.45
CA GLU A 161 -6.02 1.16 0.21
C GLU A 161 -7.48 1.21 -0.27
N GLN A 162 -8.18 0.07 -0.26
CA GLN A 162 -9.61 0.02 -0.60
C GLN A 162 -10.45 0.87 0.36
N ILE A 163 -10.17 0.79 1.66
CA ILE A 163 -10.82 1.65 2.66
C ILE A 163 -10.50 3.11 2.36
N ASN A 164 -9.26 3.48 2.07
CA ASN A 164 -8.89 4.86 1.75
C ASN A 164 -9.60 5.37 0.49
N GLN A 165 -9.67 4.56 -0.57
CA GLN A 165 -10.45 4.87 -1.78
C GLN A 165 -11.96 5.02 -1.48
N LEU A 166 -12.50 4.23 -0.54
CA LEU A 166 -13.89 4.31 -0.09
C LEU A 166 -14.15 5.34 1.01
N SER A 167 -13.12 5.94 1.61
CA SER A 167 -13.22 6.83 2.78
C SER A 167 -13.24 8.32 2.42
N ALA A 168 -13.20 8.65 1.13
CA ALA A 168 -13.45 9.99 0.62
C ALA A 168 -14.19 9.96 -0.73
N PRO A 169 -15.29 9.21 -0.90
CA PRO A 169 -15.94 9.13 -2.20
C PRO A 169 -16.58 10.50 -2.51
N LEU A 170 -16.11 11.20 -3.56
CA LEU A 170 -16.89 12.32 -4.09
C LEU A 170 -18.22 11.75 -4.60
N VAL A 171 -19.33 12.16 -3.98
CA VAL A 171 -20.68 11.76 -4.34
C VAL A 171 -21.26 12.84 -5.25
N PRO A 172 -21.41 12.59 -6.57
CA PRO A 172 -22.02 13.57 -7.46
C PRO A 172 -23.50 13.73 -7.12
N ILE A 173 -23.94 14.99 -6.98
CA ILE A 173 -25.35 15.35 -6.82
C ILE A 173 -25.94 15.81 -8.15
N THR A 174 -25.15 16.53 -8.93
CA THR A 174 -25.43 16.90 -10.33
C THR A 174 -24.14 16.83 -11.14
N GLU A 175 -24.19 17.24 -12.40
CA GLU A 175 -23.00 17.35 -13.24
C GLU A 175 -21.96 18.31 -12.62
N SER A 176 -22.36 19.45 -12.07
CA SER A 176 -21.42 20.46 -11.53
C SER A 176 -21.38 20.58 -9.99
N VAL A 177 -22.10 19.73 -9.26
CA VAL A 177 -22.14 19.75 -7.78
C VAL A 177 -21.87 18.36 -7.22
N ALA A 178 -20.90 18.25 -6.31
CA ALA A 178 -20.57 17.02 -5.60
C ALA A 178 -20.45 17.24 -4.09
N ILE A 179 -20.46 16.14 -3.34
CA ILE A 179 -20.22 16.11 -1.90
C ILE A 179 -18.96 15.30 -1.62
N LEU A 180 -18.07 15.82 -0.80
CA LEU A 180 -16.92 15.12 -0.22
C LEU A 180 -17.23 14.83 1.27
N PRO A 181 -17.70 13.63 1.62
CA PRO A 181 -17.86 13.22 3.01
C PRO A 181 -16.50 12.88 3.62
N VAL A 182 -16.18 13.51 4.75
CA VAL A 182 -14.94 13.27 5.48
C VAL A 182 -15.27 12.56 6.80
N ILE A 183 -14.85 11.29 6.90
CA ILE A 183 -15.20 10.41 8.02
C ILE A 183 -13.93 9.97 8.75
N GLY A 184 -13.87 10.08 10.08
CA GLY A 184 -12.70 9.66 10.86
C GLY A 184 -11.55 10.68 10.84
N GLU A 185 -10.35 10.25 11.23
CA GLU A 185 -9.17 11.12 11.36
C GLU A 185 -8.56 11.47 9.98
N ILE A 186 -8.13 12.73 9.81
CA ILE A 186 -7.42 13.18 8.60
C ILE A 186 -5.91 13.24 8.91
N SER A 187 -5.17 12.23 8.48
CA SER A 187 -3.71 12.31 8.42
C SER A 187 -3.25 13.14 7.21
N GLU A 188 -1.99 13.59 7.21
CA GLU A 188 -1.38 14.30 6.08
C GLU A 188 -1.46 13.49 4.77
N GLU A 189 -1.14 12.18 4.83
CA GLU A 189 -1.26 11.25 3.69
C GLU A 189 -2.68 11.23 3.12
N ARG A 190 -3.69 11.17 4.01
CA ARG A 190 -5.09 11.16 3.60
C ARG A 190 -5.53 12.50 3.01
N ALA A 191 -5.04 13.62 3.54
CA ALA A 191 -5.31 14.94 3.00
C ALA A 191 -4.79 15.07 1.56
N ASP A 192 -3.58 14.60 1.31
CA ASP A 192 -2.99 14.61 -0.03
C ASP A 192 -3.76 13.71 -1.00
N MET A 193 -4.20 12.52 -0.56
CA MET A 193 -5.09 11.66 -1.36
C MET A 193 -6.40 12.36 -1.71
N ILE A 194 -7.04 13.02 -0.73
CA ILE A 194 -8.29 13.77 -0.94
C ILE A 194 -8.07 14.89 -1.95
N ILE A 195 -6.96 15.64 -1.84
CA ILE A 195 -6.62 16.73 -2.77
C ILE A 195 -6.47 16.18 -4.19
N GLN A 196 -5.67 15.14 -4.39
CA GLN A 196 -5.42 14.58 -5.73
C GLN A 196 -6.70 14.07 -6.38
N MET A 197 -7.50 13.32 -5.64
CA MET A 197 -8.79 12.82 -6.12
C MET A 197 -9.76 13.97 -6.42
N THR A 198 -9.84 14.98 -5.55
CA THR A 198 -10.72 16.13 -5.76
C THR A 198 -10.30 16.92 -6.99
N LEU A 199 -9.01 17.19 -7.19
CA LEU A 199 -8.48 17.84 -8.38
C LEU A 199 -8.86 17.07 -9.66
N GLN A 200 -8.63 15.76 -9.66
CA GLN A 200 -8.95 14.91 -10.80
C GLN A 200 -10.45 14.92 -11.11
N LYS A 201 -11.30 14.76 -10.09
CA LYS A 201 -12.76 14.71 -10.26
C LYS A 201 -13.38 16.06 -10.58
N SER A 202 -12.86 17.16 -10.03
CA SER A 202 -13.30 18.50 -10.39
C SER A 202 -13.08 18.80 -11.87
N GLN A 203 -11.99 18.29 -12.46
CA GLN A 203 -11.75 18.42 -13.89
C GLN A 203 -12.61 17.46 -14.72
N GLU A 204 -12.73 16.20 -14.30
CA GLU A 204 -13.51 15.18 -15.01
C GLU A 204 -15.01 15.51 -15.07
N TRP A 205 -15.54 16.09 -13.99
CA TRP A 205 -16.96 16.41 -13.85
C TRP A 205 -17.28 17.90 -14.06
N GLU A 206 -16.27 18.73 -14.33
CA GLU A 206 -16.45 20.19 -14.48
C GLU A 206 -17.21 20.80 -13.28
N LEU A 207 -16.74 20.49 -12.07
CA LEU A 207 -17.41 20.92 -10.84
C LEU A 207 -17.36 22.43 -10.66
N ASP A 208 -18.51 23.03 -10.33
CA ASP A 208 -18.64 24.43 -9.90
C ASP A 208 -18.60 24.53 -8.37
N ASP A 209 -19.26 23.59 -7.68
CA ASP A 209 -19.41 23.57 -6.22
C ASP A 209 -19.04 22.21 -5.62
N LEU A 210 -18.30 22.23 -4.51
CA LEU A 210 -18.01 21.03 -3.71
C LEU A 210 -18.43 21.23 -2.26
N VAL A 211 -19.38 20.42 -1.81
CA VAL A 211 -19.80 20.41 -0.40
C VAL A 211 -18.90 19.47 0.39
N ILE A 212 -18.11 20.00 1.32
CA ILE A 212 -17.25 19.21 2.22
C ILE A 212 -18.04 18.94 3.50
N ASP A 213 -18.43 17.68 3.74
CA ASP A 213 -19.18 17.29 4.94
C ASP A 213 -18.27 16.73 6.02
N LEU A 214 -18.18 17.46 7.14
CA LEU A 214 -17.35 17.13 8.29
C LEU A 214 -18.16 16.43 9.41
N SER A 215 -19.41 16.03 9.14
CA SER A 215 -20.29 15.40 10.13
C SER A 215 -19.72 14.11 10.73
N GLY A 216 -18.83 13.43 9.98
CA GLY A 216 -18.15 12.20 10.40
C GLY A 216 -16.84 12.40 11.18
N ILE A 217 -16.47 13.65 11.51
CA ILE A 217 -15.27 13.99 12.27
C ILE A 217 -15.65 14.25 13.74
N SER A 218 -15.02 13.52 14.66
CA SER A 218 -15.25 13.66 16.10
C SER A 218 -14.33 14.67 16.77
N ASP A 219 -13.14 14.94 16.21
CA ASP A 219 -12.23 15.96 16.70
C ASP A 219 -11.43 16.60 15.56
N ILE A 220 -11.11 17.89 15.69
CA ILE A 220 -10.23 18.64 14.79
C ILE A 220 -9.04 19.11 15.61
N ASP A 221 -7.87 18.62 15.25
CA ASP A 221 -6.59 19.14 15.72
C ASP A 221 -5.98 20.12 14.71
N GLU A 222 -4.79 20.63 15.03
CA GLU A 222 -4.05 21.57 14.16
C GLU A 222 -3.73 20.97 12.77
N THR A 223 -3.41 19.67 12.71
CA THR A 223 -3.06 18.95 11.48
C THR A 223 -4.26 18.81 10.55
N VAL A 224 -5.41 18.42 11.11
CA VAL A 224 -6.69 18.29 10.40
C VAL A 224 -7.13 19.66 9.88
N GLY A 225 -7.00 20.71 10.69
CA GLY A 225 -7.32 22.08 10.30
C GLY A 225 -6.47 22.59 9.13
N ALA A 226 -5.15 22.39 9.21
CA ALA A 226 -4.22 22.77 8.12
C ALA A 226 -4.52 22.01 6.81
N SER A 227 -4.85 20.72 6.91
CA SER A 227 -5.24 19.88 5.78
C SER A 227 -6.53 20.37 5.11
N LEU A 228 -7.56 20.70 5.89
CA LEU A 228 -8.81 21.26 5.39
C LEU A 228 -8.60 22.60 4.67
N LEU A 229 -7.76 23.46 5.24
CA LEU A 229 -7.37 24.72 4.59
C LEU A 229 -6.68 24.50 3.25
N LYS A 230 -5.74 23.55 3.18
CA LYS A 230 -5.04 23.18 1.94
C LYS A 230 -6.04 22.75 0.86
N ILE A 231 -7.02 21.90 1.21
CA ILE A 231 -8.08 21.47 0.30
C ILE A 231 -8.90 22.66 -0.21
N VAL A 232 -9.41 23.50 0.70
CA VAL A 232 -10.21 24.69 0.37
C VAL A 232 -9.47 25.63 -0.57
N ASN A 233 -8.20 25.93 -0.27
CA ASN A 233 -7.39 26.86 -1.04
C ASN A 233 -7.13 26.33 -2.46
N ILE A 234 -6.83 25.03 -2.58
CA ILE A 234 -6.65 24.38 -3.88
C ILE A 234 -7.94 24.42 -4.71
N LEU A 235 -9.10 24.15 -4.10
CA LEU A 235 -10.41 24.23 -4.78
C LEU A 235 -10.67 25.63 -5.34
N LYS A 236 -10.46 26.68 -4.52
CA LYS A 236 -10.59 28.07 -4.95
C LYS A 236 -9.67 28.40 -6.14
N LEU A 237 -8.44 27.89 -6.14
CA LEU A 237 -7.47 28.12 -7.23
C LEU A 237 -7.90 27.49 -8.56
N ILE A 238 -8.58 26.35 -8.52
CA ILE A 238 -9.09 25.67 -9.72
C ILE A 238 -10.49 26.12 -10.12
N GLY A 239 -11.08 27.10 -9.42
CA GLY A 239 -12.38 27.68 -9.73
C GLY A 239 -13.58 26.91 -9.14
N VAL A 240 -13.35 25.95 -8.25
CA VAL A 240 -14.41 25.22 -7.56
C VAL A 240 -14.73 25.93 -6.24
N THR A 241 -16.01 26.18 -5.98
CA THR A 241 -16.49 26.84 -4.76
C THR A 241 -16.69 25.82 -3.63
N PRO A 242 -15.88 25.86 -2.55
CA PRO A 242 -16.07 24.96 -1.42
C PRO A 242 -17.18 25.46 -0.48
N VAL A 243 -18.05 24.55 -0.06
CA VAL A 243 -19.06 24.78 1.00
C VAL A 243 -18.86 23.76 2.12
N ILE A 244 -18.56 24.21 3.33
CA ILE A 244 -18.35 23.33 4.48
C ILE A 244 -19.69 23.04 5.18
N THR A 245 -19.90 21.79 5.57
CA THR A 245 -21.06 21.35 6.36
C THR A 245 -20.65 20.46 7.53
N GLY A 246 -21.55 20.27 8.50
CA GLY A 246 -21.35 19.30 9.57
C GLY A 246 -20.29 19.70 10.62
N MET A 247 -19.80 20.95 10.58
CA MET A 247 -18.86 21.46 11.58
C MET A 247 -19.57 21.63 12.93
N GLN A 248 -19.20 20.81 13.92
CA GLN A 248 -19.74 20.91 15.26
C GLN A 248 -19.27 22.21 15.95
N PRO A 249 -20.07 22.82 16.85
CA PRO A 249 -19.72 24.07 17.52
C PRO A 249 -18.37 24.03 18.24
N ASP A 250 -18.05 22.93 18.91
CA ASP A 250 -16.78 22.78 19.63
C ASP A 250 -15.57 22.75 18.68
N LEU A 251 -15.76 22.19 17.47
CA LEU A 251 -14.76 22.22 16.39
C LEU A 251 -14.58 23.62 15.83
N ALA A 252 -15.67 24.38 15.68
CA ALA A 252 -15.62 25.77 15.24
C ALA A 252 -14.90 26.69 16.25
N VAL A 253 -14.96 26.35 17.56
CA VAL A 253 -14.20 27.04 18.62
C VAL A 253 -12.71 26.70 18.56
N LYS A 254 -12.31 25.47 18.24
CA LYS A 254 -10.89 25.11 18.04
C LYS A 254 -10.33 25.68 16.74
N ALA A 255 -11.14 25.78 15.69
CA ALA A 255 -10.78 26.43 14.43
C ALA A 255 -10.57 27.95 14.57
N VAL A 256 -10.84 28.53 15.75
CA VAL A 256 -10.60 29.96 16.04
C VAL A 256 -9.13 30.34 15.94
N ASP A 257 -8.21 29.42 16.16
CA ASP A 257 -6.77 29.70 16.06
C ASP A 257 -6.25 29.60 14.61
N ILE A 258 -7.04 29.00 13.70
CA ILE A 258 -6.74 28.78 12.27
C ILE A 258 -7.41 29.87 11.39
N ARG A 259 -7.80 31.00 12.01
CA ARG A 259 -9.00 31.77 11.66
C ARG A 259 -9.02 32.59 10.38
N ASP A 260 -7.90 33.07 9.88
CA ASP A 260 -8.00 34.16 8.90
C ASP A 260 -8.38 33.65 7.50
N GLU A 261 -8.06 32.41 7.16
CA GLU A 261 -8.38 31.81 5.86
C GLU A 261 -9.72 31.04 5.85
N LEU A 262 -10.12 30.42 6.96
CA LEU A 262 -11.40 29.69 7.06
C LEU A 262 -12.63 30.60 7.15
N LYS A 263 -12.49 31.85 7.59
CA LYS A 263 -13.61 32.83 7.63
C LYS A 263 -14.21 33.12 6.26
N GLU A 264 -13.42 32.97 5.20
CA GLU A 264 -13.85 33.23 3.82
C GLU A 264 -14.47 32.00 3.15
N VAL A 265 -14.65 30.90 3.88
CA VAL A 265 -15.29 29.69 3.35
C VAL A 265 -16.74 29.68 3.78
N ASP A 266 -17.63 29.45 2.81
CA ASP A 266 -19.04 29.32 3.12
C ASP A 266 -19.28 28.09 4.00
N SER A 267 -19.99 28.28 5.11
CA SER A 267 -20.28 27.21 6.07
C SER A 267 -21.78 27.16 6.34
N GLN A 268 -22.33 25.95 6.29
CA GLN A 268 -23.74 25.65 6.50
C GLN A 268 -23.89 24.58 7.59
N PRO A 269 -24.95 24.60 8.40
CA PRO A 269 -25.07 23.70 9.55
C PRO A 269 -25.18 22.22 9.17
N ASN A 270 -25.66 21.90 7.96
CA ASN A 270 -25.80 20.56 7.44
C ASN A 270 -25.90 20.57 5.92
N LEU A 271 -25.77 19.39 5.31
CA LEU A 271 -25.87 19.18 3.87
C LEU A 271 -27.18 19.73 3.27
N GLY A 272 -28.32 19.55 3.94
CA GLY A 272 -29.62 20.05 3.45
C GLY A 272 -29.65 21.56 3.29
N SER A 273 -29.08 22.31 4.24
CA SER A 273 -28.95 23.77 4.16
C SER A 273 -28.02 24.21 3.04
N ALA A 274 -26.90 23.50 2.84
CA ALA A 274 -25.98 23.76 1.73
C ALA A 274 -26.66 23.56 0.37
N LEU A 275 -27.30 22.41 0.16
CA LEU A 275 -28.02 22.13 -1.08
C LEU A 275 -29.12 23.17 -1.34
N LYS A 276 -29.89 23.56 -0.32
CA LYS A 276 -30.91 24.61 -0.48
C LYS A 276 -30.30 25.95 -0.91
N LYS A 277 -29.13 26.32 -0.38
CA LYS A 277 -28.41 27.54 -0.75
C LYS A 277 -27.90 27.47 -2.19
N LEU A 278 -27.44 26.31 -2.64
CA LEU A 278 -27.06 26.03 -4.02
C LEU A 278 -28.26 25.94 -4.99
N GLY A 279 -29.49 26.22 -4.51
CA GLY A 279 -30.68 26.29 -5.36
C GLY A 279 -31.45 24.97 -5.50
N PHE A 280 -31.06 23.91 -4.80
CA PHE A 280 -31.80 22.66 -4.80
C PHE A 280 -33.13 22.78 -4.05
N SER A 281 -34.18 22.20 -4.61
CA SER A 281 -35.49 22.09 -3.98
C SER A 281 -36.06 20.69 -4.17
N LEU A 282 -36.60 20.11 -3.09
CA LEU A 282 -37.27 18.82 -3.16
C LEU A 282 -38.66 19.01 -3.77
N LYS A 283 -38.87 18.46 -4.96
CA LYS A 283 -40.20 18.30 -5.55
C LYS A 283 -40.64 16.85 -5.37
N ARG A 284 -41.76 16.63 -4.69
CA ARG A 284 -42.38 15.31 -4.61
C ARG A 284 -43.31 15.19 -5.81
N ASN A 285 -43.10 14.16 -6.62
CA ASN A 285 -44.10 13.79 -7.61
C ASN A 285 -45.22 13.07 -6.83
N GLU A 286 -46.40 13.69 -6.80
CA GLU A 286 -47.63 13.08 -6.29
C GLU A 286 -48.10 11.95 -7.22
#